data_AF-A0A9D1SM61-F1
#
_entry.id   AF-A0A9D1SM61-F1
#
_cell.length_a   1.000
_cell.length_b   1.000
_cell.length_c   1.000
_cell.angle_alpha   90.00
_cell.angle_beta   90.00
_cell.angle_gamma   90.00
#
_symmetry.space_group_name_H-M   'P 1'
#
loop_
_entity.id
_entity.type
_entity.pdbx_description
1 polymer ?
#
loop_
_entity_poly.entity_id
_entity_poly.type
_entity_poly.pdbx_seq_one_letter_code
_entity_poly.pdbx_strand_id
1 'polypeptide(L)'
;MSDDLFTLLLLAIQKTFISVENTDTGSSYYFILRDDSEIQEIELQCLYSHTDEKNTYAKCNFYVNGFLLEEAFIPVFQGKKPQKFNKLTTSAKLEILLRACSQKVIKQEIECQKFNMLKTFKKNSKQRSN
;
A
#
# COMPACT_ATOMS: atom_id res chain seq x y z
N MET A 1 14.93 -12.44 3.27
CA MET A 1 13.53 -12.55 3.74
C MET A 1 12.82 -13.72 3.05
N SER A 2 11.89 -14.43 3.73
CA SER A 2 11.21 -15.59 3.13
C SER A 2 10.08 -15.18 2.18
N ASP A 3 9.86 -15.96 1.12
CA ASP A 3 8.72 -15.78 0.20
C ASP A 3 7.36 -15.87 0.91
N ASP A 4 7.34 -16.57 2.04
CA ASP A 4 6.16 -16.72 2.89
C ASP A 4 5.74 -15.39 3.52
N LEU A 5 6.69 -14.58 4.01
CA LEU A 5 6.38 -13.28 4.61
C LEU A 5 5.79 -12.32 3.57
N PHE A 6 6.39 -12.24 2.39
CA PHE A 6 5.87 -11.42 1.29
C PHE A 6 4.46 -11.86 0.86
N THR A 7 4.21 -13.16 0.80
CA THR A 7 2.89 -13.71 0.48
C THR A 7 1.86 -13.37 1.57
N LEU A 8 2.25 -13.51 2.83
CA LEU A 8 1.42 -13.19 3.99
C LEU A 8 1.05 -11.70 4.00
N LEU A 9 2.01 -10.81 3.75
CA LEU A 9 1.78 -9.37 3.63
C LEU A 9 0.78 -9.05 2.52
N LEU A 10 0.90 -9.68 1.35
CA LEU A 10 -0.03 -9.46 0.24
C LEU A 10 -1.47 -9.87 0.60
N LEU A 11 -1.63 -10.98 1.32
CA LEU A 11 -2.93 -11.43 1.82
C LEU A 11 -3.46 -10.50 2.92
N ALA A 12 -2.59 -10.02 3.81
CA ALA A 12 -2.96 -9.13 4.89
C ALA A 12 -3.45 -7.78 4.37
N ILE A 13 -2.76 -7.16 3.40
CA ILE A 13 -3.14 -5.91 2.74
C ILE A 13 -4.61 -5.92 2.28
N GLN A 14 -5.09 -7.06 1.76
CA GLN A 14 -6.47 -7.16 1.29
C GLN A 14 -7.50 -7.09 2.43
N LYS A 15 -7.13 -7.58 3.61
CA LYS A 15 -8.00 -7.78 4.77
C LYS A 15 -7.88 -6.68 5.84
N THR A 16 -6.79 -5.92 5.84
CA THR A 16 -6.55 -4.87 6.84
C THR A 16 -7.03 -3.50 6.39
N PHE A 17 -7.15 -2.59 7.35
CA PHE A 17 -7.20 -1.16 7.05
C PHE A 17 -5.79 -0.65 6.73
N ILE A 18 -5.66 0.26 5.76
CA ILE A 18 -4.37 0.80 5.33
C ILE A 18 -4.48 2.33 5.39
N SER A 19 -3.60 2.93 6.18
CA SER A 19 -3.40 4.38 6.17
C SER A 19 -2.35 4.74 5.14
N VAL A 20 -2.47 5.90 4.52
CA VAL A 20 -1.42 6.46 3.66
C VAL A 20 -1.09 7.88 4.10
N GLU A 21 0.19 8.18 4.14
CA GLU A 21 0.74 9.52 4.25
C GLU A 21 1.46 9.85 2.95
N ASN A 22 1.06 10.95 2.30
CA ASN A 22 1.67 11.42 1.07
C ASN A 22 2.47 12.69 1.36
N THR A 23 3.65 12.77 0.76
CA THR A 23 4.53 13.94 0.76
C THR A 23 4.85 14.29 -0.69
N ASP A 24 5.45 15.46 -0.91
CA ASP A 24 5.88 15.89 -2.25
C ASP A 24 6.86 14.91 -2.90
N THR A 25 7.59 14.14 -2.08
CA THR A 25 8.65 13.23 -2.51
C THR A 25 8.32 11.76 -2.33
N GLY A 26 7.09 11.38 -1.97
CA GLY A 26 6.78 9.98 -1.75
C GLY A 26 5.50 9.68 -0.98
N SER A 27 5.26 8.38 -0.77
CA SER A 27 4.12 7.85 -0.04
C SER A 27 4.59 6.80 0.98
N SER A 28 4.10 6.90 2.21
CA SER A 28 4.23 5.87 3.25
C SER A 28 2.87 5.22 3.51
N TYR A 29 2.81 3.90 3.44
CA TYR A 29 1.62 3.09 3.74
C TYR A 29 1.80 2.37 5.06
N TYR A 30 0.80 2.48 5.94
CA TYR A 30 0.84 1.90 7.28
C TYR A 30 -0.33 0.94 7.51
N PHE A 31 -0.04 -0.23 8.07
CA PHE A 31 -1.06 -1.17 8.52
C PHE A 31 -0.53 -2.05 9.66
N ILE A 32 -1.44 -2.73 10.33
CA ILE A 32 -1.12 -3.58 11.48
C ILE A 32 -1.36 -5.05 11.12
N LEU A 33 -0.40 -5.92 11.43
CA LEU A 33 -0.63 -7.36 11.54
C LEU A 33 -0.89 -7.71 13.00
N ARG A 34 -1.91 -8.54 13.22
CA ARG A 34 -2.26 -9.08 14.54
C ARG A 34 -2.09 -10.59 14.49
N ASP A 35 -1.31 -11.13 15.41
CA ASP A 35 -1.17 -12.57 15.61
C ASP A 35 -1.33 -12.84 17.10
N ASP A 36 -2.48 -13.42 17.51
CA ASP A 36 -2.98 -13.84 18.85
C ASP A 36 -2.51 -13.13 20.15
N SER A 37 -1.26 -12.69 20.26
CA SER A 37 -0.69 -11.86 21.35
C SER A 37 0.24 -10.72 20.89
N GLU A 38 0.65 -10.67 19.62
CA GLU A 38 1.58 -9.69 19.07
C GLU A 38 0.92 -8.75 18.06
N ILE A 39 1.33 -7.48 18.13
CA ILE A 39 0.96 -6.44 17.18
C ILE A 39 2.24 -6.03 16.46
N GLN A 40 2.23 -6.17 15.14
CA GLN A 40 3.32 -5.71 14.28
C GLN A 40 2.84 -4.53 13.45
N GLU A 41 3.53 -3.41 13.59
CA GLU A 41 3.35 -2.22 12.79
C GLU A 41 4.15 -2.36 11.50
N ILE A 42 3.46 -2.34 10.37
CA ILE A 42 4.06 -2.45 9.06
C ILE A 42 4.05 -1.08 8.40
N GLU A 43 5.22 -0.66 7.93
CA GLU A 43 5.36 0.49 7.04
C GLU A 43 5.98 0.05 5.71
N LEU A 44 5.33 0.42 4.61
CA LEU A 44 5.87 0.32 3.26
C LEU A 44 5.97 1.71 2.67
N GLN A 45 7.19 2.13 2.36
CA GLN A 45 7.46 3.48 1.87
C GLN A 45 7.97 3.44 0.43
N CYS A 46 7.53 4.40 -0.37
CA CYS A 46 8.03 4.68 -1.71
C CYS A 46 8.46 6.15 -1.78
N LEU A 47 9.76 6.41 -1.93
CA LEU A 47 10.34 7.73 -2.06
C LEU A 47 10.81 7.95 -3.50
N TYR A 48 10.35 9.02 -4.11
CA TYR A 48 10.83 9.51 -5.40
C TYR A 48 11.95 10.51 -5.16
N SER A 49 13.20 10.13 -5.43
CA SER A 49 14.27 11.13 -5.52
C SER A 49 14.08 11.92 -6.81
N HIS A 50 14.08 13.26 -6.75
CA HIS A 50 14.23 14.11 -7.93
C HIS A 50 15.47 13.69 -8.70
N THR A 51 15.27 12.90 -9.75
CA THR A 51 16.35 12.34 -10.57
C THR A 51 15.92 12.45 -12.02
N ASP A 52 16.81 13.09 -12.77
CA ASP A 52 16.83 13.42 -14.21
C ASP A 52 15.88 12.58 -15.09
N GLU A 53 15.30 13.18 -16.13
CA GLU A 53 14.27 12.61 -17.01
C GLU A 53 14.63 11.23 -17.60
N LYS A 54 15.92 10.86 -17.58
CA LYS A 54 16.46 9.60 -18.09
C LYS A 54 16.69 8.51 -17.04
N ASN A 55 16.74 8.82 -15.75
CA ASN A 55 17.17 7.90 -14.68
C ASN A 55 16.36 8.08 -13.39
N THR A 56 15.03 8.14 -13.48
CA THR A 56 14.19 8.22 -12.28
C THR A 56 14.05 6.85 -11.61
N TYR A 57 14.58 6.75 -10.39
CA TYR A 57 14.39 5.60 -9.51
C TYR A 57 13.51 5.98 -8.32
N ALA A 58 12.67 5.03 -7.90
CA ALA A 58 12.00 5.08 -6.63
C ALA A 58 12.79 4.24 -5.62
N LYS A 59 13.00 4.78 -4.43
CA LYS A 59 13.51 4.03 -3.28
C LYS A 59 12.33 3.46 -2.51
N CYS A 60 12.31 2.16 -2.32
CA CYS A 60 11.27 1.45 -1.61
C CYS A 60 11.82 0.84 -0.34
N ASN A 61 11.21 1.15 0.79
CA ASN A 61 11.61 0.65 2.10
C ASN A 61 10.47 -0.15 2.73
N PHE A 62 10.83 -1.18 3.48
CA PHE A 62 9.91 -1.98 4.28
C PHE A 62 10.39 -2.00 5.72
N TYR A 63 9.53 -1.55 6.63
CA TYR A 63 9.78 -1.54 8.06
C TYR A 63 8.77 -2.41 8.81
N VAL A 64 9.25 -2.99 9.91
CA VAL A 64 8.42 -3.67 10.92
C VAL A 64 8.77 -3.09 12.28
N ASN A 65 7.77 -2.57 13.00
CA ASN A 65 7.94 -1.92 14.31
C ASN A 65 9.03 -0.82 14.28
N GLY A 66 9.10 -0.06 13.18
CA GLY A 66 10.09 1.00 12.96
C GLY A 66 11.49 0.52 12.52
N PHE A 67 11.74 -0.79 12.44
CA PHE A 67 13.03 -1.33 11.98
C PHE A 67 13.00 -1.60 10.48
N LEU A 68 13.98 -1.04 9.75
CA LEU A 68 14.17 -1.30 8.32
C LEU A 68 14.55 -2.76 8.11
N LEU A 69 13.69 -3.51 7.42
CA LEU A 69 13.96 -4.90 7.06
C LEU A 69 14.51 -5.04 5.65
N GLU A 70 13.98 -4.27 4.69
CA GLU A 70 14.37 -4.36 3.28
C GLU A 70 14.38 -2.99 2.61
N GLU A 71 15.32 -2.79 1.70
CA GLU A 71 15.47 -1.59 0.88
C GLU A 71 15.71 -2.00 -0.58
N ALA A 72 15.04 -1.32 -1.52
CA ALA A 72 15.23 -1.56 -2.94
C ALA A 72 15.07 -0.30 -3.78
N PHE A 73 15.81 -0.24 -4.89
CA PHE A 73 15.64 0.79 -5.91
C PHE A 73 14.88 0.22 -7.12
N ILE A 74 13.86 0.94 -7.56
CA ILE A 74 12.95 0.51 -8.63
C ILE A 74 12.98 1.56 -9.75
N PRO A 75 13.31 1.20 -11.00
CA PRO A 75 13.21 2.14 -12.11
C PRO A 75 11.74 2.47 -12.38
N VAL A 76 11.40 3.76 -12.47
CA VAL A 76 9.99 4.21 -12.60
C VAL A 76 9.43 3.95 -14.00
N PHE A 77 10.25 4.09 -15.05
CA PHE A 77 9.78 4.04 -16.45
C PHE A 77 10.06 2.72 -17.19
N GLN A 78 10.68 1.73 -16.53
CA GLN A 78 10.97 0.46 -17.19
C GLN A 78 9.81 -0.53 -17.00
N GLY A 79 9.09 -0.82 -18.10
CA GLY A 79 8.09 -1.88 -18.13
C GLY A 79 8.72 -3.26 -17.85
N LYS A 80 8.24 -3.97 -16.83
CA LYS A 80 8.70 -5.33 -16.51
C LYS A 80 7.78 -6.38 -17.15
N LYS A 81 8.38 -7.45 -17.68
CA LYS A 81 7.65 -8.64 -18.15
C LYS A 81 7.07 -9.41 -16.94
N PRO A 82 5.87 -10.01 -17.05
CA PRO A 82 5.29 -10.79 -15.96
C PRO A 82 6.15 -12.00 -15.61
N GLN A 83 6.49 -12.16 -14.33
CA GLN A 83 7.25 -13.28 -13.79
C GLN A 83 6.50 -13.92 -12.62
N LYS A 84 6.75 -15.21 -12.35
CA LYS A 84 6.18 -15.92 -11.18
C LYS A 84 6.76 -15.32 -9.89
N PHE A 85 5.93 -15.21 -8.85
CA PHE A 85 6.28 -14.53 -7.60
C PHE A 85 7.57 -15.03 -6.94
N ASN A 86 7.76 -16.35 -6.90
CA ASN A 86 8.94 -17.01 -6.34
C ASN A 86 10.25 -16.76 -7.13
N LYS A 87 10.15 -16.21 -8.34
CA LYS A 87 11.31 -15.80 -9.16
C LYS A 87 11.56 -14.29 -9.11
N LEU A 88 10.73 -13.54 -8.40
CA LEU A 88 10.85 -12.10 -8.30
C LEU A 88 12.00 -11.70 -7.37
N THR A 89 12.73 -10.68 -7.79
CA THR A 89 13.66 -9.95 -6.91
C THR A 89 12.91 -9.29 -5.76
N THR A 90 13.60 -9.03 -4.64
CA THR A 90 13.04 -8.26 -3.51
C THR A 90 12.43 -6.93 -3.99
N SER A 91 13.11 -6.24 -4.91
CA SER A 91 12.61 -5.00 -5.52
C SER A 91 11.25 -5.17 -6.21
N ALA A 92 11.06 -6.25 -6.97
CA ALA A 92 9.79 -6.52 -7.64
C ALA A 92 8.70 -6.97 -6.64
N LYS A 93 9.05 -7.68 -5.57
CA LYS A 93 8.10 -8.05 -4.51
C LYS A 93 7.63 -6.83 -3.72
N LEU A 94 8.55 -5.92 -3.36
CA LEU A 94 8.22 -4.65 -2.71
C LEU A 94 7.33 -3.78 -3.61
N GLU A 95 7.61 -3.72 -4.92
CA GLU A 95 6.75 -3.02 -5.89
C GLU A 95 5.30 -3.54 -5.87
N ILE A 96 5.13 -4.87 -5.82
CA ILE A 96 3.82 -5.50 -5.79
C ILE A 96 3.08 -5.16 -4.49
N LEU A 97 3.76 -5.21 -3.35
CA LEU A 97 3.16 -4.84 -2.06
C LEU A 97 2.71 -3.36 -2.05
N LEU A 98 3.58 -2.45 -2.49
CA LEU A 98 3.26 -1.02 -2.60
C LEU A 98 2.05 -0.78 -3.52
N ARG A 99 2.01 -1.45 -4.67
CA ARG A 99 0.86 -1.38 -5.60
C ARG A 99 -0.42 -1.91 -4.94
N ALA A 100 -0.33 -3.01 -4.20
CA ALA A 100 -1.48 -3.57 -3.50
C ALA A 100 -2.00 -2.63 -2.40
N CYS A 101 -1.10 -1.97 -1.65
CA CYS A 101 -1.48 -0.93 -0.69
C CYS A 101 -2.20 0.24 -1.38
N SER A 102 -1.63 0.78 -2.46
CA SER A 102 -2.24 1.86 -3.23
C SER A 102 -3.65 1.52 -3.70
N GLN A 103 -3.84 0.32 -4.28
CA GLN A 103 -5.16 -0.15 -4.72
C GLN A 103 -6.14 -0.31 -3.56
N LYS A 104 -5.66 -0.79 -2.41
CA LYS A 104 -6.49 -0.96 -1.20
C LYS A 104 -6.97 0.39 -0.65
N VAL A 105 -6.10 1.40 -0.59
CA VAL A 105 -6.45 2.76 -0.18
C VAL A 105 -7.54 3.34 -1.09
N ILE A 106 -7.35 3.27 -2.42
CA ILE A 106 -8.36 3.74 -3.38
C ILE A 106 -9.70 3.03 -3.17
N LYS A 107 -9.66 1.71 -2.95
CA LYS A 107 -10.88 0.93 -2.68
C LYS A 107 -11.56 1.35 -1.38
N GLN A 108 -10.80 1.60 -0.31
CA GLN A 108 -11.32 2.08 0.97
C GLN A 108 -11.99 3.45 0.82
N GLU A 109 -11.39 4.36 0.07
CA GLU A 109 -11.99 5.67 -0.21
C GLU A 109 -13.30 5.56 -0.98
N ILE A 110 -13.35 4.74 -2.03
CA ILE A 110 -14.58 4.48 -2.80
C ILE A 110 -15.68 3.89 -1.92
N GLU A 111 -15.34 2.93 -1.06
CA GLU A 111 -16.30 2.32 -0.12
C GLU A 111 -16.83 3.37 0.88
N CYS A 112 -15.95 4.19 1.46
CA CYS A 112 -16.33 5.30 2.33
C CYS A 112 -17.27 6.29 1.63
N GLN A 113 -16.98 6.67 0.39
CA GLN A 113 -17.82 7.56 -0.41
C GLN A 113 -19.21 6.96 -0.67
N LYS A 114 -19.30 5.66 -0.99
CA LYS A 114 -20.57 4.95 -1.16
C LYS A 114 -21.40 4.97 0.12
N PHE A 115 -20.80 4.71 1.27
CA PHE A 115 -21.48 4.78 2.56
C PHE A 115 -21.95 6.20 2.89
N ASN A 116 -21.13 7.21 2.60
CA ASN A 116 -21.51 8.61 2.79
C ASN A 116 -22.68 8.99 1.90
N MET A 117 -22.66 8.66 0.61
CA MET A 117 -23.78 8.87 -0.30
C MET A 117 -25.07 8.22 0.22
N LEU A 118 -25.03 6.96 0.66
CA LEU A 118 -26.21 6.26 1.21
C LEU A 118 -26.76 6.91 2.49
N LYS A 119 -25.89 7.43 3.36
CA LYS A 119 -26.31 8.20 4.55
C LYS A 119 -26.97 9.53 4.17
N THR A 120 -26.46 10.24 3.16
CA THR A 120 -27.06 11.49 2.66
C THR A 120 -28.42 11.24 2.01
N PHE A 121 -28.58 10.18 1.22
CA PHE A 121 -29.87 9.78 0.64
C PHE A 121 -30.91 9.45 1.72
N LYS A 122 -30.54 8.73 2.78
CA LYS A 122 -31.45 8.44 3.91
C LYS A 122 -31.85 9.68 4.72
N LYS A 123 -30.97 10.69 4.83
CA LYS A 123 -31.31 11.96 5.49
C LYS A 123 -32.27 12.80 4.64
N ASN A 124 -32.05 12.85 3.32
CA ASN A 124 -32.88 13.64 2.40
C ASN A 124 -34.28 13.03 2.17
N SER A 125 -34.44 11.71 2.27
CA SER A 125 -35.76 11.07 2.19
C SER A 125 -36.63 11.32 3.43
N LYS A 126 -36.03 11.47 4.62
CA LYS A 126 -36.77 11.83 5.84
C LYS A 126 -37.16 13.31 5.92
N GLN A 127 -36.45 14.20 5.22
CA GLN A 127 -36.75 15.64 5.18
C GLN A 127 -37.85 16.02 4.18
N ARG A 128 -38.20 15.13 3.24
CA ARG A 128 -39.26 15.37 2.23
C ARG A 128 -40.62 14.77 2.61
N SER A 129 -40.78 14.26 3.83
CA SER A 129 -42.01 13.61 4.31
C SER A 129 -42.77 14.42 5.37
N ASN A 130 -42.44 15.70 5.55
CA ASN A 130 -43.22 16.64 6.35
C ASN A 130 -43.79 17.75 5.47
#